data_AF-A0A2Z5G7E3-F1
#
_entry.id   AF-A0A2Z5G7E3-F1
#
_cell.length_a   1.000
_cell.length_b   1.000
_cell.length_c   1.000
_cell.angle_alpha   90.00
_cell.angle_beta   90.00
_cell.angle_gamma   90.00
#
_symmetry.space_group_name_H-M   'P 1'
#
loop_
_entity.id
_entity.type
_entity.pdbx_description
1 polymer ?
#
loop_
_entity_poly.entity_id
_entity_poly.type
_entity_poly.pdbx_seq_one_letter_code
_entity_poly.pdbx_strand_id
1 'polypeptide(L)'
;MYDLTCAHRSLPLGSLIRVTNMSNHRTVVVRVNDRGPVPEDRIVDLSYAAANVLGVQGIAKVRLDLLPAVAQLHWPLPDGQ
;
A
#
# COMPACT_ATOMS: atom_id res chain seq x y z
N MET A 1 3.82 8.64 10.53
CA MET A 1 5.09 8.42 9.79
C MET A 1 5.58 6.97 9.89
N TYR A 2 5.13 6.20 10.88
CA TYR A 2 5.47 4.77 11.05
C TYR A 2 4.38 3.80 10.59
N ASP A 3 3.16 4.28 10.36
CA ASP A 3 2.05 3.41 9.94
C ASP A 3 2.21 2.95 8.49
N LEU A 4 1.79 1.73 8.22
CA LEU A 4 1.73 1.16 6.87
C LEU A 4 0.47 1.67 6.16
N THR A 5 0.56 2.87 5.60
CA THR A 5 -0.55 3.49 4.88
C THR A 5 -0.16 3.99 3.49
N CYS A 6 -1.18 4.36 2.70
CA CYS A 6 -1.02 4.98 1.39
C CYS A 6 -2.17 5.93 1.03
N ALA A 7 -1.92 6.80 0.04
CA ALA A 7 -2.94 7.57 -0.64
C ALA A 7 -3.36 6.90 -1.96
N HIS A 8 -4.66 6.88 -2.25
CA HIS A 8 -5.20 6.34 -3.50
C HIS A 8 -6.42 7.15 -3.99
N ARG A 9 -6.59 7.24 -5.32
CA ARG A 9 -7.57 8.14 -5.95
C ARG A 9 -9.01 7.72 -5.67
N SER A 10 -9.31 6.45 -5.96
CA SER A 10 -10.69 5.95 -6.00
C SER A 10 -11.01 4.87 -4.97
N LEU A 11 -10.01 4.17 -4.41
CA LEU A 11 -10.27 3.15 -3.40
C LEU A 11 -10.93 3.77 -2.14
N PRO A 12 -11.93 3.08 -1.55
CA PRO A 12 -12.53 3.52 -0.30
C PRO A 12 -11.46 3.74 0.79
N LEU A 13 -11.60 4.80 1.59
CA LEU A 13 -10.76 4.97 2.77
C LEU A 13 -10.98 3.77 3.70
N GLY A 14 -9.89 3.27 4.28
CA GLY A 14 -9.88 2.05 5.07
C GLY A 14 -9.55 0.77 4.27
N SER A 15 -9.57 0.82 2.93
CA SER A 15 -9.21 -0.35 2.13
C SER A 15 -7.78 -0.80 2.39
N LEU A 16 -7.57 -2.08 2.61
CA LEU A 16 -6.27 -2.74 2.62
C LEU A 16 -5.91 -3.23 1.23
N ILE A 17 -4.70 -2.89 0.82
CA ILE A 17 -4.10 -3.35 -0.44
C ILE A 17 -2.74 -3.98 -0.16
N ARG A 18 -2.43 -5.07 -0.86
CA ARG A 18 -1.05 -5.56 -0.95
C ARG A 18 -0.36 -4.80 -2.07
N VAL A 19 0.77 -4.21 -1.75
CA VAL A 19 1.65 -3.56 -2.71
C VAL A 19 2.84 -4.47 -2.94
N THR A 20 3.14 -4.75 -4.19
CA THR A 20 4.31 -5.54 -4.59
C THR A 20 5.26 -4.66 -5.38
N ASN A 21 6.51 -4.54 -4.93
CA ASN A 21 7.56 -3.89 -5.73
C ASN A 21 8.05 -4.86 -6.81
N MET A 22 7.91 -4.45 -8.07
CA MET A 22 8.18 -5.33 -9.21
C MET A 22 9.68 -5.55 -9.48
N SER A 23 10.57 -4.73 -8.91
CA SER A 23 12.02 -4.88 -9.11
C SER A 23 12.66 -5.91 -8.17
N ASN A 24 12.11 -6.09 -6.96
CA ASN A 24 12.70 -6.92 -5.91
C ASN A 24 11.70 -7.92 -5.29
N HIS A 25 10.45 -7.94 -5.77
CA HIS A 25 9.38 -8.82 -5.32
C HIS A 25 9.01 -8.72 -3.84
N ARG A 26 9.48 -7.68 -3.13
CA ARG A 26 9.05 -7.41 -1.75
C ARG A 26 7.60 -6.95 -1.76
N THR A 27 6.88 -7.30 -0.71
CA THR A 27 5.47 -6.95 -0.54
C THR A 27 5.21 -6.30 0.82
N VAL A 28 4.17 -5.49 0.88
CA VAL A 28 3.65 -4.91 2.12
C VAL A 28 2.15 -4.71 2.01
N VAL A 29 1.41 -4.96 3.08
CA VAL A 29 -0.01 -4.59 3.17
C VAL A 29 -0.10 -3.20 3.76
N VAL A 30 -0.85 -2.32 3.09
CA VAL A 30 -1.07 -0.93 3.54
C VAL A 30 -2.56 -0.61 3.57
N ARG A 31 -2.93 0.31 4.46
CA ARG A 31 -4.27 0.89 4.52
C ARG A 31 -4.35 2.19 3.72
N VAL A 32 -5.35 2.30 2.87
CA VAL A 32 -5.71 3.56 2.21
C VAL A 32 -6.26 4.52 3.26
N ASN A 33 -5.56 5.63 3.51
CA ASN A 33 -5.99 6.62 4.51
C ASN A 33 -6.06 8.05 3.96
N ASP A 34 -5.72 8.26 2.69
CA ASP A 34 -5.68 9.58 2.09
C ASP A 34 -5.99 9.53 0.58
N ARG A 35 -6.14 10.72 -0.04
CA ARG A 35 -6.40 10.92 -1.47
C ARG A 35 -5.13 11.37 -2.19
N GLY A 36 -4.99 10.83 -3.39
CA GLY A 36 -3.82 11.02 -4.25
C GLY A 36 -3.56 9.76 -5.06
N PRO A 37 -2.46 9.65 -5.81
CA PRO A 37 -1.50 10.72 -6.07
C PRO A 37 -2.11 11.89 -6.85
N VAL A 38 -1.48 13.06 -6.84
CA VAL A 38 -1.84 14.15 -7.77
C VAL A 38 -1.36 13.83 -9.20
N PRO A 39 -0.10 13.40 -9.44
CA PRO A 39 0.39 13.10 -10.79
C PRO A 39 -0.29 11.88 -11.42
N GLU A 40 -0.88 12.04 -12.61
CA GLU A 40 -1.69 11.00 -13.28
C GLU A 40 -0.92 9.70 -13.60
N ASP A 41 0.40 9.79 -13.72
CA ASP A 41 1.30 8.67 -13.99
C ASP A 41 1.58 7.78 -12.77
N ARG A 42 1.10 8.15 -11.58
CA ARG A 42 1.29 7.38 -10.33
C ARG A 42 -0.02 6.78 -9.85
N ILE A 43 -0.01 5.50 -9.47
CA ILE A 43 -1.23 4.80 -9.01
C ILE A 43 -1.41 4.82 -7.48
N VAL A 44 -0.34 5.05 -6.71
CA VAL A 44 -0.35 5.06 -5.25
C VAL A 44 0.80 5.93 -4.72
N ASP A 45 0.57 6.66 -3.63
CA ASP A 45 1.65 7.28 -2.85
C ASP A 45 1.76 6.54 -1.51
N LEU A 46 2.94 6.00 -1.23
CA LEU A 46 3.20 5.20 -0.03
C LEU A 46 3.70 6.08 1.10
N SER A 47 3.32 5.74 2.33
CA SER A 47 4.01 6.23 3.52
C SER A 47 5.50 5.85 3.48
N TYR A 48 6.32 6.63 4.17
CA TYR A 48 7.76 6.35 4.29
C TYR A 48 8.04 4.94 4.83
N ALA A 49 7.29 4.49 5.84
CA ALA A 49 7.43 3.16 6.41
C ALA A 49 7.14 2.05 5.39
N ALA A 50 6.05 2.17 4.62
CA ALA A 50 5.71 1.20 3.57
C ALA A 50 6.75 1.18 2.44
N ALA A 51 7.23 2.35 2.01
CA ALA A 51 8.29 2.45 1.01
C ALA A 51 9.59 1.78 1.50
N ASN A 52 9.96 1.98 2.77
CA ASN A 52 11.14 1.35 3.36
C ASN A 52 11.01 -0.18 3.41
N VAL A 53 9.84 -0.72 3.79
CA VAL A 53 9.57 -2.17 3.78
C VAL A 53 9.66 -2.75 2.36
N LEU A 54 9.26 -2.00 1.34
CA LEU A 54 9.37 -2.41 -0.07
C LEU A 54 10.76 -2.19 -0.68
N GLY A 55 11.67 -1.52 0.03
CA GLY A 55 12.95 -1.06 -0.53
C GLY A 55 12.79 -0.10 -1.71
N VAL A 56 11.78 0.78 -1.65
CA VAL A 56 11.53 1.81 -2.67
C VAL A 56 12.22 3.10 -2.26
N GLN A 57 13.09 3.61 -3.14
CA GLN A 57 13.70 4.94 -3.03
C GLN A 57 13.18 5.81 -4.17
N GLY A 58 12.25 6.72 -3.87
CA GLY A 58 11.59 7.55 -4.89
C GLY A 58 10.43 6.81 -5.57
N ILE A 59 10.44 6.76 -6.90
CA ILE A 59 9.36 6.15 -7.72
C ILE A 59 9.76 4.74 -8.11
N ALA A 60 8.85 3.79 -7.98
CA ALA A 60 9.04 2.40 -8.39
C ALA A 60 7.81 1.86 -9.11
N LYS A 61 8.03 0.90 -10.01
CA LYS A 61 6.94 0.13 -10.61
C LYS A 61 6.40 -0.85 -9.58
N VAL A 62 5.12 -0.71 -9.25
CA VAL A 62 4.43 -1.55 -8.27
C VAL A 62 3.19 -2.20 -8.86
N ARG A 63 2.77 -3.31 -8.27
CA ARG A 63 1.46 -3.92 -8.48
C ARG A 63 0.63 -3.75 -7.20
N LEU A 64 -0.65 -3.46 -7.37
CA LEU A 64 -1.63 -3.36 -6.29
C LEU A 64 -2.60 -4.53 -6.38
N ASP A 65 -2.82 -5.21 -5.25
CA ASP A 65 -3.85 -6.22 -5.11
C ASP A 65 -4.80 -5.81 -3.97
N LEU A 66 -6.08 -5.58 -4.29
CA LEU A 66 -7.09 -5.28 -3.28
C LEU A 66 -7.36 -6.53 -2.45
N LEU A 67 -7.25 -6.42 -1.12
CA LEU A 67 -7.49 -7.55 -0.23
C LEU A 67 -9.00 -7.78 -0.03
N PRO A 68 -9.42 -9.06 0.10
CA PRO A 68 -10.82 -9.40 0.28
C PRO A 68 -11.38 -8.84 1.59
N ALA A 69 -12.71 -8.69 1.67
CA ALA A 69 -13.40 -8.09 2.81
C ALA A 69 -13.06 -8.75 4.16
N VAL A 70 -12.80 -10.06 4.19
CA VAL A 70 -12.38 -10.77 5.41
C VAL A 70 -11.06 -10.22 5.98
N ALA A 71 -10.10 -9.86 5.12
CA ALA A 71 -8.85 -9.27 5.56
C ALA A 71 -9.05 -7.84 6.11
N GLN A 72 -10.03 -7.10 5.57
CA GLN A 72 -10.40 -5.75 6.04
C GLN A 72 -10.94 -5.79 7.48
N LEU A 73 -11.74 -6.81 7.80
CA LEU A 73 -12.37 -6.99 9.11
C LEU A 73 -11.38 -7.40 10.21
N HIS A 74 -10.30 -8.10 9.85
CA HIS A 74 -9.35 -8.72 10.80
C HIS A 74 -8.01 -7.97 10.86
N TRP A 75 -7.98 -6.68 10.53
CA TRP A 75 -6.76 -5.86 10.58
C TRP A 75 -6.50 -5.31 12.00
N PRO A 76 -5.24 -5.29 12.50
CA PRO A 76 -4.00 -5.75 11.86
C PRO A 76 -4.02 -7.26 11.62
N LEU A 77 -3.54 -7.69 10.44
CA LEU A 77 -3.43 -9.12 10.16
C LEU A 77 -2.64 -9.76 11.32
N PRO A 78 -3.14 -10.84 11.95
CA PRO A 78 -2.42 -11.50 13.02
C PRO A 78 -1.02 -11.84 12.53
N ASP A 79 -0.01 -11.55 13.36
CA ASP A 79 1.40 -11.65 13.00
C ASP A 79 1.72 -13.02 12.34
N GLY A 80 2.06 -12.99 11.05
CA GLY A 80 2.71 -14.11 10.35
C GLY A 80 1.83 -15.01 9.48
N GLN A 81 1.40 -14.51 8.32
CA GLN A 81 1.31 -15.32 7.09
C GLN A 81 2.02 -14.63 5.92
#